data_AF-A0A6B0Y2Z9-F1
#
_entry.id   AF-A0A6B0Y2Z9-F1
#
_cell.length_a   1.000
_cell.length_b   1.000
_cell.length_c   1.000
_cell.angle_alpha   90.00
_cell.angle_beta   90.00
_cell.angle_gamma   90.00
#
_symmetry.space_group_name_H-M   'P 1'
#
loop_
_entity.id
_entity.type
_entity.pdbx_description
1 polymer ?
#
loop_
_entity_poly.entity_id
_entity_poly.type
_entity_poly.pdbx_seq_one_letter_code
_entity_poly.pdbx_strand_id
1 'polypeptide(L)'
;MSSFTGPLASAGVSRRSVLKGATALGTAALVTPWGTPLRAQPKRGGTLRVGMAHGSTTDAMDPGSWEADFMIFQAHTRNNYLTEIAPDGSLVPELAESWEASPDA
;
A
#
# COMPACT_ATOMS: atom_id res chain seq x y z
N MET A 1 59.57 0.95 46.97
CA MET A 1 58.34 1.74 47.12
C MET A 1 58.23 2.63 45.89
N SER A 2 57.40 2.21 44.93
CA SER A 2 56.20 2.92 44.44
C SER A 2 56.53 4.17 43.62
N SER A 3 56.02 4.37 42.40
CA SER A 3 54.70 4.03 41.87
C SER A 3 54.67 4.12 40.34
N PHE A 4 53.94 3.19 39.71
CA PHE A 4 53.44 3.29 38.35
C PHE A 4 52.27 4.28 38.30
N THR A 5 52.29 5.22 37.35
CA THR A 5 51.10 5.97 36.93
C THR A 5 51.13 6.13 35.41
N GLY A 6 50.50 5.17 34.71
CA GLY A 6 50.18 5.32 33.30
C GLY A 6 49.02 6.30 33.11
N PRO A 7 48.95 7.04 31.99
CA PRO A 7 47.88 7.98 31.76
C PRO A 7 46.55 7.21 31.60
N LEU A 8 45.61 7.51 32.49
CA LEU A 8 44.22 7.09 32.36
C LEU A 8 43.68 7.73 31.08
N ALA A 9 43.54 6.93 30.02
CA ALA A 9 42.79 7.31 28.85
C ALA A 9 41.40 7.73 29.32
N SER A 10 41.12 9.03 29.25
CA SER A 10 39.80 9.60 29.47
C SER A 10 38.83 8.88 28.53
N ALA A 11 38.08 7.92 29.08
CA ALA A 11 36.93 7.28 28.45
C ALA A 11 35.74 8.27 28.39
N GLY A 12 36.02 9.49 27.94
CA GLY A 12 35.07 10.58 27.81
C GLY A 12 34.48 10.57 26.41
N VAL A 13 33.17 10.74 26.34
CA VAL A 13 32.46 10.97 25.08
C VAL A 13 33.12 12.13 24.33
N SER A 14 33.84 11.82 23.26
CA SER A 14 34.45 12.81 22.37
C SER A 14 33.48 13.19 21.24
N ARG A 15 33.65 14.39 20.66
CA ARG A 15 32.89 14.79 19.45
C ARG A 15 32.97 13.74 18.34
N ARG A 16 34.14 13.09 18.19
CA ARG A 16 34.37 12.04 17.19
C ARG A 16 33.56 10.78 17.50
N SER A 17 33.48 10.35 18.75
CA SER A 17 32.65 9.20 19.13
C SER A 17 31.15 9.48 18.99
N VAL A 18 30.71 10.72 19.26
CA VAL A 18 29.33 11.15 19.01
C VAL A 18 29.02 11.15 17.51
N LEU A 19 29.90 11.74 16.69
CA LEU A 19 29.72 11.75 15.23
C LEU A 19 29.72 10.33 14.64
N LYS A 20 30.63 9.45 15.09
CA LYS A 20 30.66 8.04 14.68
C LYS A 20 29.42 7.27 15.11
N GLY A 21 28.93 7.50 16.33
CA GLY A 21 27.68 6.91 16.82
C GLY A 21 26.47 7.39 16.01
N ALA A 22 26.36 8.69 15.77
CA ALA A 22 25.27 9.29 15.00
C ALA A 22 25.25 8.80 13.54
N THR A 23 26.42 8.68 12.91
CA THR A 23 26.53 8.13 11.55
C THR A 23 26.16 6.65 11.51
N ALA A 24 26.66 5.83 12.45
CA ALA A 24 26.30 4.41 12.52
C ALA A 24 24.80 4.20 12.73
N LEU A 25 24.19 4.94 13.67
CA LEU A 25 22.74 4.89 13.93
C LEU A 25 21.94 5.40 12.72
N GLY A 26 22.38 6.50 12.08
CA GLY A 26 21.74 7.05 10.88
C GLY A 26 21.78 6.07 9.70
N THR A 27 22.92 5.39 9.47
CA THR A 27 23.01 4.36 8.43
C THR A 27 22.17 3.13 8.76
N ALA A 28 22.11 2.70 10.04
CA ALA A 28 21.26 1.59 10.45
C ALA A 28 19.76 1.90 10.27
N ALA A 29 19.35 3.16 10.46
CA ALA A 29 17.98 3.61 10.19
C ALA A 29 17.59 3.55 8.69
N LEU A 30 18.56 3.60 7.77
CA LEU A 30 18.32 3.48 6.32
C LEU A 30 18.23 2.02 5.84
N VAL A 31 18.80 1.08 6.60
CA VAL A 31 18.89 -0.35 6.22
C VAL A 31 17.94 -1.23 7.03
N THR A 32 17.31 -0.68 8.08
CA THR A 32 16.29 -1.39 8.86
C THR A 32 15.02 -1.56 8.03
N PRO A 33 14.19 -2.60 8.31
CA PRO A 33 12.89 -2.79 7.64
C PRO A 33 11.89 -1.64 7.86
N TRP A 34 12.25 -0.68 8.73
CA TRP A 34 11.50 0.53 9.04
C TRP A 34 12.01 1.77 8.29
N GLY A 35 13.17 1.68 7.63
CA GLY A 35 13.57 2.62 6.59
C GLY A 35 12.55 2.55 5.46
N THR A 36 12.31 3.70 4.79
CA THR A 36 11.27 3.92 3.76
C THR A 36 10.85 2.61 3.10
N PRO A 37 9.58 2.15 3.27
CA PRO A 37 9.17 0.88 2.70
C PRO A 37 9.59 0.88 1.23
N LEU A 38 10.25 -0.19 0.78
CA LEU A 38 10.53 -0.45 -0.63
C LEU A 38 9.19 -0.53 -1.36
N ARG A 39 8.58 0.62 -1.59
CA ARG A 39 7.35 0.77 -2.35
C ARG A 39 7.76 0.51 -3.77
N ALA A 40 7.21 -0.54 -4.36
CA ALA A 40 7.32 -0.75 -5.79
C ALA A 40 6.92 0.56 -6.48
N GLN A 41 7.88 1.24 -7.11
CA GLN A 41 7.57 2.48 -7.81
C GLN A 41 6.64 2.15 -8.97
N PRO A 42 5.51 2.86 -9.12
CA PRO A 42 4.58 2.60 -10.21
C PRO A 42 5.30 2.81 -11.53
N LYS A 43 5.30 1.78 -12.37
CA LYS A 43 5.83 1.86 -13.73
C LYS A 43 4.68 2.22 -14.66
N ARG A 44 4.87 3.22 -15.52
CA ARG A 44 3.88 3.57 -16.54
C ARG A 44 3.80 2.45 -17.58
N GLY A 45 2.57 2.05 -17.93
CA GLY A 45 2.30 0.99 -18.90
C GLY A 45 2.40 -0.42 -18.29
N GLY A 46 2.23 -1.42 -19.14
CA GLY A 46 2.15 -2.84 -18.77
C GLY A 46 0.89 -3.49 -19.31
N THR A 47 0.82 -4.82 -19.21
CA THR A 47 -0.38 -5.60 -19.58
C THR A 47 -0.86 -6.34 -18.36
N LEU A 48 -2.06 -6.02 -17.90
CA LEU A 48 -2.78 -6.83 -16.93
C LEU A 48 -3.34 -8.07 -17.64
N ARG A 49 -3.01 -9.26 -17.13
CA ARG A 49 -3.56 -10.54 -17.61
C ARG A 49 -4.30 -11.21 -16.46
N VAL A 50 -5.59 -11.45 -16.65
CA VAL A 50 -6.47 -12.08 -15.67
C VAL A 50 -7.06 -13.34 -16.29
N GLY A 51 -6.97 -14.46 -15.59
CA GLY A 51 -7.68 -15.68 -15.94
C GLY A 51 -9.03 -15.69 -15.21
N MET A 52 -10.11 -15.92 -15.96
CA MET A 52 -11.47 -15.85 -15.43
C MET A 52 -12.29 -17.05 -15.93
N ALA A 53 -13.04 -17.66 -15.02
CA ALA A 53 -13.99 -18.73 -15.34
C ALA A 53 -15.37 -18.13 -15.69
N HIS A 54 -16.31 -19.01 -16.07
CA HIS A 54 -17.72 -18.66 -16.27
C HIS A 54 -18.00 -17.68 -17.42
N GLY A 55 -17.14 -17.58 -18.43
CA GLY A 55 -17.48 -16.94 -19.70
C GLY A 55 -18.20 -17.90 -20.64
N SER A 56 -19.26 -17.44 -21.32
CA SER A 56 -20.03 -18.20 -22.30
C SER A 56 -20.08 -17.50 -23.65
N THR A 57 -20.20 -18.27 -24.74
CA THR A 57 -20.43 -17.70 -26.09
C THR A 57 -21.82 -17.09 -26.26
N THR A 58 -22.72 -17.33 -25.32
CA THR A 58 -24.07 -16.74 -25.29
C THR A 58 -24.15 -15.46 -24.47
N ASP A 59 -23.06 -15.02 -23.84
CA ASP A 59 -23.06 -13.76 -23.08
C ASP A 59 -23.31 -12.57 -24.02
N ALA A 60 -24.05 -11.59 -23.52
CA ALA A 60 -24.41 -10.38 -24.26
C ALA A 60 -23.95 -9.14 -23.50
N MET A 61 -23.83 -7.98 -24.16
CA MET A 61 -23.47 -6.71 -23.52
C MET A 61 -24.67 -5.94 -22.95
N ASP A 62 -25.82 -6.61 -22.85
CA ASP A 62 -27.02 -6.09 -22.20
C ASP A 62 -26.97 -6.34 -20.68
N PRO A 63 -26.84 -5.30 -19.85
CA PRO A 63 -26.75 -5.46 -18.40
C PRO A 63 -27.97 -6.16 -17.78
N GLY A 64 -29.14 -6.12 -18.45
CA GLY A 64 -30.34 -6.80 -17.97
C GLY A 64 -30.30 -8.32 -18.06
N SER A 65 -29.29 -8.91 -18.71
CA SER A 65 -29.17 -10.35 -18.94
C SER A 65 -27.90 -10.98 -18.35
N TRP A 66 -27.14 -10.25 -17.54
CA TRP A 66 -25.87 -10.75 -16.99
C TRP A 66 -26.08 -11.61 -15.76
N GLU A 67 -25.57 -12.84 -15.82
CA GLU A 67 -25.72 -13.81 -14.73
C GLU A 67 -24.37 -14.41 -14.29
N ALA A 68 -23.34 -14.33 -15.14
CA ALA A 68 -22.08 -15.01 -14.91
C ALA A 68 -20.98 -14.08 -14.37
N ASP A 69 -20.07 -14.63 -13.56
CA ASP A 69 -18.96 -13.89 -12.95
C ASP A 69 -18.09 -13.16 -13.99
N PHE A 70 -17.94 -13.75 -15.19
CA PHE A 70 -17.23 -13.11 -16.28
C PHE A 70 -17.86 -11.78 -16.68
N MET A 71 -19.19 -11.75 -16.78
CA MET A 71 -19.93 -10.54 -17.11
C MET A 71 -19.95 -9.53 -15.97
N ILE A 72 -19.97 -9.98 -14.71
CA ILE A 72 -19.83 -9.10 -13.54
C ILE A 72 -18.47 -8.39 -13.57
N PHE A 73 -17.37 -9.12 -13.81
CA PHE A 73 -16.06 -8.51 -13.95
C PHE A 73 -15.98 -7.56 -15.16
N GLN A 74 -16.57 -7.97 -16.28
CA GLN A 74 -16.64 -7.13 -17.48
C GLN A 74 -17.42 -5.83 -17.23
N ALA A 75 -18.46 -5.87 -16.40
CA ALA A 75 -19.21 -4.70 -15.97
C ALA A 75 -18.34 -3.74 -15.15
N HIS A 76 -17.67 -4.23 -14.10
CA HIS A 76 -16.82 -3.42 -13.23
C HIS A 76 -15.59 -2.82 -13.92
N THR A 77 -15.17 -3.35 -15.07
CA THR A 77 -14.02 -2.84 -15.82
C THR A 77 -14.39 -1.76 -16.84
N ARG A 78 -15.67 -1.58 -17.16
CA ARG A 78 -16.10 -0.67 -18.24
C ARG A 78 -17.26 0.27 -17.88
N ASN A 79 -18.01 -0.06 -16.83
CA ASN A 79 -19.18 0.69 -16.38
C ASN A 79 -18.90 1.31 -15.02
N ASN A 80 -19.62 2.39 -14.73
CA ASN A 80 -19.68 2.98 -13.41
C ASN A 80 -21.04 2.67 -12.77
N TYR A 81 -21.07 2.62 -11.44
CA TYR A 81 -22.26 2.44 -10.62
C TYR A 81 -22.60 3.72 -9.84
N LEU A 82 -23.72 3.71 -9.12
CA LEU A 82 -24.05 4.82 -8.23
C LEU A 82 -23.07 4.88 -7.05
N THR A 83 -22.67 3.72 -6.55
CA THR A 83 -21.81 3.52 -5.39
C THR A 83 -20.90 2.33 -5.61
N GLU A 84 -19.73 2.32 -4.97
CA GLU A 84 -18.77 1.22 -5.02
C GLU A 84 -18.54 0.62 -3.62
N ILE A 85 -18.19 -0.66 -3.54
CA ILE A 85 -17.75 -1.29 -2.30
C ILE A 85 -16.22 -1.18 -2.21
N ALA A 86 -15.73 -0.42 -1.24
CA ALA A 86 -14.31 -0.24 -0.98
C ALA A 86 -13.66 -1.53 -0.43
N PRO A 87 -12.31 -1.64 -0.44
CA PRO A 87 -11.60 -2.84 0.03
C PRO A 87 -11.86 -3.24 1.48
N ASP A 88 -12.30 -2.30 2.31
CA ASP A 88 -12.71 -2.53 3.70
C ASP A 88 -14.20 -2.91 3.85
N GLY A 89 -14.91 -3.03 2.73
CA GLY A 89 -16.33 -3.35 2.66
C GLY A 89 -17.26 -2.15 2.82
N SER A 90 -16.73 -0.93 2.98
CA SER A 90 -17.55 0.27 3.09
C SER A 90 -18.15 0.66 1.74
N LEU A 91 -19.35 1.25 1.75
CA LEU A 91 -19.99 1.80 0.55
C LEU A 91 -19.46 3.22 0.33
N VAL A 92 -18.89 3.49 -0.84
CA VAL A 92 -18.30 4.80 -1.20
C VAL A 92 -18.96 5.41 -2.43
N PRO A 93 -18.94 6.74 -2.58
CA PRO A 93 -19.48 7.42 -3.75
C PRO A 93 -18.77 7.02 -5.03
N GLU A 94 -19.53 6.84 -6.11
CA GLU A 94 -19.00 6.72 -7.47
C GLU A 94 -19.66 7.76 -8.39
N LEU A 95 -20.75 7.43 -9.10
CA LEU A 95 -21.53 8.44 -9.85
C LEU A 95 -22.44 9.26 -8.94
N ALA A 96 -22.98 8.66 -7.89
CA ALA A 96 -23.81 9.37 -6.92
C ALA A 96 -22.90 10.05 -5.90
N GLU A 97 -22.87 11.38 -5.88
CA GLU A 97 -22.09 12.16 -4.91
C GLU A 97 -22.71 12.16 -3.50
N SER A 98 -24.02 11.87 -3.40
CA SER A 98 -24.74 11.75 -2.14
C SER A 98 -25.96 10.84 -2.29
N TRP A 99 -26.37 10.24 -1.17
CA TRP A 99 -27.61 9.50 -1.02
C TRP A 99 -28.08 9.63 0.42
N GLU A 100 -29.39 9.58 0.61
CA GLU A 100 -30.00 9.56 1.92
C GLU A 100 -31.14 8.54 1.92
N ALA A 101 -31.33 7.90 3.06
CA ALA A 101 -32.45 7.00 3.28
C ALA A 101 -33.70 7.84 3.64
N SER A 102 -34.86 7.46 3.12
CA SER A 102 -36.13 8.03 3.60
C SER A 102 -36.42 7.53 5.02
N PRO A 103 -37.32 8.20 5.78
CA PRO A 103 -37.66 7.76 7.15
C PRO A 103 -38.22 6.34 7.26
N ASP A 104 -38.71 5.77 6.16
CA ASP A 104 -39.31 4.43 6.04
C ASP A 104 -38.44 3.41 5.29
N ALA A 105 -37.22 3.79 4.92
CA ALA A 105 -36.25 2.92 4.23
C ALA A 105 -35.73 1.79 5.13
#